data_AF-A0A9P7UWJ2-F1
#
_entry.id   AF-A0A9P7UWJ2-F1
#
_cell.length_a   1.000
_cell.length_b   1.000
_cell.length_c   1.000
_cell.angle_alpha   90.00
_cell.angle_beta   90.00
_cell.angle_gamma   90.00
#
_symmetry.space_group_name_H-M   'P 1'
#
loop_
_entity.id
_entity.type
_entity.pdbx_description
1 polymer ?
#
loop_
_entity_poly.entity_id
_entity_poly.type
_entity_poly.pdbx_seq_one_letter_code
_entity_poly.pdbx_strand_id
1 'polypeptide(L)'
;MFVTLPTLKVAPVSQPFKRAQLGLFQGKSKRYGNNVPFSKHKTRRTWLPNVQRKRLPSEALGKDIRVKLTTRALKTIKKHGGIDNYLLQTRHETLGCEGLRLRLVVREAQKNPPPPPRETAEERTLREENELLVRRTEKAVSDRASELRNVVEKKKPTLETASAAREQALKALGGSASPGSIIDYLRKQKKEQKSLLGSAFANMSIS
;
A
#
# COMPACT_ATOMS: atom_id res chain seq x y z
N MET A 1 -13.82 -25.02 20.73
CA MET A 1 -13.36 -26.33 20.23
C MET A 1 -11.84 -26.28 20.09
N PHE A 2 -11.10 -27.19 20.72
CA PHE A 2 -9.66 -27.28 20.47
C PHE A 2 -9.47 -27.80 19.04
N VAL A 3 -8.80 -27.00 18.20
CA VAL A 3 -8.50 -27.40 16.83
C VAL A 3 -7.60 -28.63 16.90
N THR A 4 -8.11 -29.79 16.48
CA THR A 4 -7.32 -31.01 16.36
C THR A 4 -6.34 -30.78 15.22
N LEU A 5 -5.13 -30.35 15.55
CA LEU A 5 -4.06 -30.25 14.55
C LEU A 5 -3.96 -31.63 13.87
N PRO A 6 -3.99 -31.72 12.53
CA PRO A 6 -3.67 -32.97 11.87
C PRO A 6 -2.28 -33.36 12.37
N THR A 7 -2.18 -34.53 12.98
CA THR A 7 -0.90 -35.12 13.38
C THR A 7 -0.07 -35.18 12.11
N LEU A 8 0.86 -34.23 11.96
CA LEU A 8 1.80 -34.26 10.86
C LEU A 8 2.53 -35.59 11.01
N LYS A 9 2.24 -36.56 10.13
CA LYS A 9 3.04 -37.76 9.88
C LYS A 9 4.41 -37.38 9.28
N VAL A 10 4.94 -36.21 9.61
CA VAL A 10 6.35 -35.94 9.48
C VAL A 10 6.94 -36.56 10.72
N ALA A 11 7.31 -37.84 10.63
CA ALA A 11 8.21 -38.44 11.61
C ALA A 11 9.30 -37.39 11.88
N PRO A 12 9.69 -37.12 13.13
CA PRO A 12 10.84 -36.28 13.38
C PRO A 12 12.00 -37.01 12.70
N VAL A 13 12.32 -36.61 11.45
CA VAL A 13 13.53 -37.02 10.77
C VAL A 13 14.58 -36.78 11.82
N SER A 14 15.28 -37.84 12.25
CA SER A 14 16.20 -37.79 13.38
C SER A 14 17.33 -36.84 13.00
N GLN A 15 17.07 -35.54 13.15
CA GLN A 15 17.97 -34.52 12.70
C GLN A 15 19.04 -34.44 13.78
N PRO A 16 20.33 -34.42 13.40
CA PRO A 16 21.44 -34.31 14.34
C PRO A 16 21.42 -32.99 15.13
N PHE A 17 20.44 -32.10 14.90
CA PHE A 17 20.27 -30.83 15.58
C PHE A 17 18.81 -30.56 15.98
N LYS A 18 18.34 -31.21 17.06
CA LYS A 18 16.97 -31.09 17.62
C LYS A 18 16.52 -29.64 17.87
N ARG A 19 17.45 -28.73 18.19
CA ARG A 19 17.16 -27.29 18.39
C ARG A 19 16.52 -26.64 17.15
N ALA A 20 16.81 -27.13 15.95
CA ALA A 20 16.22 -26.60 14.71
C ALA A 20 14.73 -26.95 14.54
N GLN A 21 14.24 -28.00 15.21
CA GLN A 21 12.85 -28.45 15.09
C GLN A 21 11.86 -27.48 15.76
N LEU A 22 12.31 -26.72 16.77
CA LEU A 22 11.52 -25.79 17.59
C LEU A 22 11.50 -24.35 17.06
N GLY A 23 11.93 -24.11 15.82
CA GLY A 23 12.01 -22.76 15.26
C GLY A 23 12.21 -22.75 13.75
N LEU A 24 12.43 -21.56 13.19
CA LEU A 24 12.60 -21.35 11.76
C LEU A 24 14.08 -21.23 11.40
N PHE A 25 14.66 -22.32 10.90
CA PHE A 25 16.10 -22.40 10.62
C PHE A 25 16.45 -22.27 9.13
N GLN A 26 15.47 -22.32 8.22
CA GLN A 26 15.68 -22.24 6.77
C GLN A 26 16.72 -23.26 6.28
N GLY A 27 16.58 -24.51 6.72
CA GLY A 27 17.51 -25.61 6.40
C GLY A 27 18.92 -25.50 7.00
N LYS A 28 19.20 -24.51 7.86
CA LYS A 28 20.51 -24.38 8.52
C LYS A 28 20.61 -25.33 9.72
N SER A 29 21.67 -26.14 9.74
CA SER A 29 22.00 -27.04 10.84
C SER A 29 23.38 -26.73 11.44
N LYS A 30 23.70 -27.38 12.57
CA LYS A 30 25.05 -27.36 13.16
C LYS A 30 26.03 -28.03 12.20
N ARG A 31 27.15 -27.37 11.91
CA ARG A 31 28.24 -27.93 11.10
C ARG A 31 29.39 -28.40 11.99
N TYR A 32 30.03 -29.48 11.60
CA TYR A 32 31.20 -30.06 12.26
C TYR A 32 32.41 -29.95 11.35
N GLY A 33 33.60 -29.78 11.94
CA GLY A 33 34.85 -29.79 11.19
C GLY A 33 36.03 -29.53 12.11
N ASN A 34 37.13 -29.05 11.56
CA ASN A 34 38.39 -28.90 12.29
C ASN A 34 38.88 -27.45 12.25
N ASN A 35 39.60 -27.03 13.28
CA ASN A 35 40.54 -25.92 13.19
C ASN A 35 41.85 -26.44 12.58
N VAL A 36 42.41 -25.73 11.62
CA VAL A 36 43.63 -26.14 10.91
C VAL A 36 44.67 -25.04 11.13
N PRO A 37 45.61 -25.23 12.08
CA PRO A 37 46.72 -24.30 12.27
C PRO A 37 47.80 -24.52 11.21
N PHE A 38 48.80 -23.63 11.18
CA PHE A 38 49.95 -23.73 10.29
C PHE A 38 50.71 -25.06 10.43
N SER A 39 50.83 -25.58 11.65
CA SER A 39 51.44 -26.89 11.95
C SER A 39 50.61 -28.08 11.47
N LYS A 40 49.43 -27.87 10.88
CA LYS A 40 48.49 -28.89 10.39
C LYS A 40 47.97 -29.87 11.45
N HIS A 41 48.25 -29.65 12.73
CA HIS A 41 47.64 -30.41 13.83
C HIS A 41 46.16 -30.01 14.03
N LYS A 42 45.26 -30.80 13.44
CA LYS A 42 43.83 -30.51 13.37
C LYS A 42 43.13 -30.75 14.72
N THR A 43 42.37 -29.77 15.19
CA THR A 43 41.50 -29.91 16.39
C THR A 43 40.02 -29.81 16.03
N ARG A 44 39.13 -30.55 16.71
CA ARG A 44 37.69 -30.54 16.39
C ARG A 44 37.04 -29.22 16.79
N ARG A 45 36.17 -28.68 15.93
CA ARG A 45 35.33 -27.50 16.21
C ARG A 45 33.93 -27.67 15.65
N THR A 46 33.01 -26.84 16.15
CA THR A 46 31.62 -26.81 15.68
C THR A 46 31.20 -25.39 15.32
N TRP A 47 30.43 -25.23 14.25
CA TRP A 47 29.83 -23.96 13.87
C TRP A 47 28.32 -24.01 14.07
N LEU A 48 27.83 -23.09 14.90
CA LEU A 48 26.40 -22.92 15.15
C LEU A 48 25.82 -21.83 14.25
N PRO A 49 24.57 -21.97 13.78
CA PRO A 49 23.88 -20.88 13.13
C PRO A 49 23.60 -19.74 14.13
N ASN A 50 23.60 -18.49 13.65
CA ASN A 50 23.20 -17.35 14.46
C ASN A 50 21.67 -17.35 14.65
N VAL A 51 21.22 -17.76 15.84
CA VAL A 51 19.80 -17.91 16.21
C VAL A 51 19.39 -16.79 17.15
N GLN A 52 18.28 -16.12 16.84
CA GLN A 52 17.71 -15.02 17.59
C GLN A 52 16.26 -15.33 17.96
N ARG A 53 15.79 -14.86 19.12
CA ARG A 53 14.38 -14.95 19.53
C ARG A 53 13.70 -13.62 19.19
N LYS A 54 12.67 -13.64 18.35
CA LYS A 54 11.96 -12.42 17.92
C LYS A 54 10.45 -12.63 17.95
N ARG A 55 9.73 -11.51 18.07
CA ARG A 55 8.28 -11.42 17.86
C ARG A 55 8.06 -10.94 16.43
N LEU A 56 7.23 -11.62 15.68
CA LEU A 56 6.87 -11.24 14.32
C LEU A 56 5.36 -11.07 14.24
N PRO A 57 4.86 -9.94 13.72
CA PRO A 57 3.43 -9.74 13.55
C PRO A 57 2.89 -10.69 12.47
N SER A 58 1.76 -11.33 12.74
CA SER A 58 0.99 -12.14 11.79
C SER A 58 -0.34 -11.48 11.55
N GLU A 59 -0.63 -11.18 10.29
CA GLU A 59 -1.85 -10.53 9.84
C GLU A 59 -3.02 -11.52 9.93
N ALA A 60 -2.80 -12.76 9.49
CA ALA A 60 -3.82 -13.81 9.52
C ALA A 60 -4.29 -14.13 10.94
N LEU A 61 -3.39 -14.06 11.93
CA LEU A 61 -3.70 -14.36 13.33
C LEU A 61 -4.08 -13.13 14.17
N GLY A 62 -3.88 -11.92 13.64
CA GLY A 62 -4.07 -10.67 14.40
C GLY A 62 -3.20 -10.57 15.66
N LYS A 63 -2.08 -11.30 15.74
CA LYS A 63 -1.20 -11.33 16.92
C LYS A 63 0.26 -11.61 16.58
N ASP A 64 1.13 -11.29 17.52
CA ASP A 64 2.56 -11.57 17.40
C ASP A 64 2.92 -13.04 17.66
N ILE A 65 3.66 -13.64 16.73
CA ILE A 65 4.23 -14.98 16.89
C ILE A 65 5.64 -14.85 17.47
N ARG A 66 5.89 -15.52 18.60
CA ARG A 66 7.21 -15.59 19.25
C ARG A 66 7.95 -16.85 18.82
N VAL A 67 9.01 -16.70 18.03
CA VAL A 67 9.77 -17.84 17.47
C VAL A 67 11.27 -17.63 17.55
N LYS A 68 12.01 -18.75 17.57
CA LYS A 68 13.47 -18.78 17.39
C LYS A 68 13.75 -18.85 15.89
N LEU A 69 14.58 -17.93 15.40
CA LEU A 69 14.83 -17.73 13.98
C LEU A 69 16.33 -17.66 13.72
N THR A 70 16.80 -18.21 12.60
CA THR A 70 18.14 -17.84 12.12
C THR A 70 18.11 -16.47 11.46
N THR A 71 19.25 -15.76 11.44
CA THR A 71 19.36 -14.48 10.72
C THR A 71 19.06 -14.62 9.22
N ARG A 72 19.35 -15.78 8.63
CA ARG A 72 18.95 -16.10 7.25
C ARG A 72 17.43 -16.18 7.09
N ALA A 73 16.74 -16.90 8.00
CA ALA A 73 15.29 -16.96 7.99
C ALA A 73 14.66 -15.57 8.14
N LEU A 74 15.20 -14.74 9.04
CA LEU A 74 14.75 -13.35 9.24
C LEU A 74 14.84 -12.51 7.94
N LYS A 75 15.98 -12.60 7.22
CA LYS A 75 16.15 -11.93 5.92
C LYS A 75 15.15 -12.41 4.88
N THR A 76 14.88 -13.72 4.85
CA THR A 76 13.90 -14.31 3.92
C THR A 76 12.48 -13.88 4.26
N ILE A 77 12.10 -13.86 5.54
CA ILE A 77 10.80 -13.34 6.00
C ILE A 77 10.58 -11.90 5.52
N LYS A 78 11.59 -11.03 5.67
CA LYS A 78 11.53 -9.66 5.15
C LYS A 78 11.35 -9.63 3.63
N LYS A 79 12.04 -10.51 2.89
CA LYS A 79 11.90 -10.62 1.43
C LYS A 79 10.48 -11.03 1.00
N HIS A 80 9.81 -11.87 1.77
CA HIS A 80 8.41 -12.27 1.51
C HIS A 80 7.37 -11.26 2.01
N GLY A 81 7.79 -10.15 2.64
CA GLY A 81 6.90 -9.11 3.13
C GLY A 81 6.13 -9.48 4.41
N GLY A 82 6.49 -10.57 5.10
CA GLY A 82 5.78 -10.99 6.31
C GLY A 82 6.01 -12.45 6.68
N ILE A 83 5.65 -12.82 7.92
CA ILE A 83 5.77 -14.20 8.39
C ILE A 83 4.76 -15.12 7.70
N ASP A 84 3.53 -14.66 7.47
CA ASP A 84 2.46 -15.47 6.88
C ASP A 84 2.79 -15.85 5.44
N ASN A 85 3.21 -14.87 4.61
CA ASN A 85 3.66 -15.12 3.25
C ASN A 85 4.85 -16.07 3.19
N TYR A 86 5.84 -15.89 4.07
CA TYR A 86 6.97 -16.80 4.19
C TYR A 86 6.50 -18.23 4.53
N LEU A 87 5.61 -18.38 5.51
CA LEU A 87 5.07 -19.66 5.91
C LEU A 87 4.27 -20.30 4.79
N LEU A 88 3.55 -19.57 3.93
CA LEU A 88 2.76 -20.14 2.85
C LEU A 88 3.61 -20.53 1.63
N GLN A 89 4.55 -19.69 1.23
CA GLN A 89 5.31 -19.84 -0.02
C GLN A 89 6.54 -20.76 0.09
N THR A 90 7.14 -20.88 1.28
CA THR A 90 8.41 -21.61 1.46
C THR A 90 8.23 -23.14 1.26
N ARG A 91 9.29 -23.89 0.93
CA ARG A 91 9.18 -25.37 0.86
C ARG A 91 9.08 -25.99 2.25
N HIS A 92 8.36 -27.11 2.37
CA HIS A 92 8.12 -27.78 3.65
C HIS A 92 9.41 -28.28 4.31
N GLU A 93 10.38 -28.77 3.52
CA GLU A 93 11.68 -29.24 3.98
C GLU A 93 12.48 -28.17 4.73
N THR A 94 12.45 -26.93 4.23
CA THR A 94 13.21 -25.80 4.79
C THR A 94 12.57 -25.20 6.04
N LEU A 95 11.26 -25.34 6.18
CA LEU A 95 10.46 -24.82 7.31
C LEU A 95 10.67 -25.63 8.59
N GLY A 96 10.84 -26.95 8.46
CA GLY A 96 10.91 -27.85 9.61
C GLY A 96 9.56 -28.01 10.32
N CYS A 97 9.55 -28.75 11.43
CA CYS A 97 8.33 -29.13 12.15
C CYS A 97 7.55 -27.91 12.68
N GLU A 98 8.23 -27.00 13.40
CA GLU A 98 7.55 -25.80 13.93
C GLU A 98 7.04 -24.88 12.81
N GLY A 99 7.80 -24.73 11.72
CA GLY A 99 7.33 -23.96 10.57
C GLY A 99 6.10 -24.56 9.91
N LEU A 100 6.03 -25.89 9.80
CA LEU A 100 4.84 -26.58 9.30
C LEU A 100 3.64 -26.46 10.24
N ARG A 101 3.86 -26.55 11.55
CA ARG A 101 2.83 -26.30 12.56
C ARG A 101 2.25 -24.90 12.41
N LEU A 102 3.11 -23.88 12.33
CA LEU A 102 2.67 -22.49 12.15
C LEU A 102 1.94 -22.28 10.84
N ARG A 103 2.39 -22.90 9.75
CA ARG A 103 1.71 -22.87 8.45
C ARG A 103 0.28 -23.40 8.55
N LEU A 104 0.05 -24.50 9.26
CA LEU A 104 -1.30 -25.05 9.44
C LEU A 104 -2.18 -24.05 10.20
N VAL A 105 -1.68 -23.50 11.30
CA VAL A 105 -2.39 -22.50 12.11
C VAL A 105 -2.74 -21.26 11.27
N VAL A 106 -1.83 -20.76 10.44
CA VAL A 106 -2.08 -19.63 9.53
C VAL A 106 -3.11 -19.99 8.46
N ARG A 107 -3.04 -21.19 7.87
CA ARG A 107 -4.04 -21.64 6.88
C ARG A 107 -5.43 -21.79 7.49
N GLU A 108 -5.53 -22.28 8.71
CA GLU A 108 -6.80 -22.38 9.43
C GLU A 108 -7.37 -21.00 9.73
N ALA A 109 -6.53 -20.06 10.18
CA ALA A 109 -6.93 -18.68 10.41
C ALA A 109 -7.34 -17.94 9.13
N GLN A 110 -6.72 -18.24 7.98
CA GLN A 110 -7.17 -17.68 6.70
C GLN A 110 -8.54 -18.22 6.27
N LYS A 111 -8.85 -19.49 6.58
CA LYS A 111 -10.16 -20.09 6.29
C LYS A 111 -11.24 -19.57 7.23
N ASN A 112 -10.90 -19.47 8.51
CA ASN A 112 -11.77 -19.01 9.58
C ASN A 112 -11.12 -17.76 10.19
N PRO A 113 -11.30 -16.58 9.56
CA PRO A 113 -10.72 -15.36 10.08
C PRO A 113 -11.19 -15.15 11.52
N PRO A 114 -10.28 -14.75 12.43
CA PRO A 114 -10.70 -14.41 13.78
C PRO A 114 -11.79 -13.34 13.70
N PRO A 115 -12.85 -13.43 14.52
CA PRO A 115 -13.86 -12.39 14.55
C PRO A 115 -13.15 -11.06 14.81
N PRO A 116 -13.57 -9.97 14.14
CA PRO A 116 -12.98 -8.66 14.37
C PRO A 116 -13.03 -8.34 15.87
N PRO A 117 -12.04 -7.62 16.41
CA PRO A 117 -12.10 -7.14 17.78
C PRO A 117 -13.46 -6.50 18.04
N ARG A 118 -14.02 -6.72 19.24
CA ARG A 118 -15.24 -6.00 19.63
C ARG A 118 -14.91 -4.52 19.63
N GLU A 119 -15.52 -3.77 18.72
CA GLU A 119 -15.37 -2.32 18.62
C GLU A 119 -15.66 -1.71 19.99
N THR A 120 -14.76 -0.83 20.43
CA THR A 120 -15.01 0.02 21.59
C THR A 120 -16.12 1.03 21.24
N ALA A 121 -16.83 1.54 22.26
CA ALA A 121 -17.89 2.53 22.03
C ALA A 121 -17.37 3.77 21.28
N GLU A 122 -16.13 4.16 21.55
CA GLU A 122 -15.44 5.29 20.93
C GLU A 122 -15.14 5.05 19.44
N GLU A 123 -14.70 3.84 19.07
CA GLU A 123 -14.46 3.49 17.66
C GLU A 123 -15.75 3.52 16.83
N ARG A 124 -16.88 3.17 17.45
CA ARG A 124 -18.21 3.26 16.80
C ARG A 124 -18.61 4.69 16.54
N THR A 125 -18.52 5.56 17.55
CA THR A 125 -18.86 6.99 17.38
C THR A 125 -17.97 7.65 16.34
N LEU A 126 -16.66 7.37 16.36
CA LEU A 126 -15.72 7.90 15.38
C LEU A 126 -16.03 7.42 13.95
N ARG A 127 -16.45 6.16 13.79
CA ARG A 127 -16.87 5.64 12.48
C ARG A 127 -18.11 6.33 11.96
N GLU A 128 -19.13 6.49 12.82
CA GLU A 128 -20.37 7.21 12.47
C GLU A 128 -20.07 8.67 12.09
N GLU A 129 -19.19 9.35 12.83
CA GLU A 129 -18.72 10.70 12.51
C GLU A 129 -17.97 10.75 11.17
N ASN A 130 -17.05 9.83 10.92
CA ASN A 130 -16.32 9.75 9.65
C ASN A 130 -17.26 9.48 8.46
N GLU A 131 -18.23 8.58 8.61
CA GLU A 131 -19.24 8.31 7.58
C GLU A 131 -20.09 9.56 7.29
N LEU A 132 -20.47 10.32 8.33
CA LEU A 132 -21.20 11.57 8.20
C LEU A 132 -20.35 12.66 7.52
N LEU A 133 -19.07 12.75 7.85
CA LEU A 133 -18.12 13.66 7.20
C LEU A 133 -17.96 13.32 5.71
N VAL A 134 -17.76 12.05 5.36
CA VAL A 134 -17.67 11.60 3.96
C VAL A 134 -18.93 12.01 3.20
N ARG A 135 -20.12 11.70 3.72
CA ARG A 135 -21.40 12.11 3.08
C ARG A 135 -21.52 13.62 2.92
N ARG A 136 -21.10 14.41 3.91
CA ARG A 136 -21.10 15.87 3.84
C ARG A 136 -20.16 16.37 2.74
N THR A 137 -18.97 15.78 2.62
CA THR A 137 -18.00 16.14 1.58
C THR A 137 -18.50 15.78 0.19
N GLU A 138 -19.05 14.58 0.00
CA GLU A 138 -19.62 14.13 -1.27
C GLU A 138 -20.76 15.06 -1.73
N LYS A 139 -21.64 15.44 -0.80
CA LYS A 139 -22.70 16.41 -1.08
C LYS A 139 -22.14 17.76 -1.49
N ALA A 140 -21.19 18.32 -0.73
CA ALA A 140 -20.57 19.60 -1.06
C ALA A 140 -19.86 19.58 -2.44
N VAL A 141 -19.19 18.47 -2.77
CA VAL A 141 -18.56 18.27 -4.09
C VAL A 141 -19.62 18.21 -5.19
N SER A 142 -20.72 17.51 -4.98
CA SER A 142 -21.85 17.43 -5.92
C SER A 142 -22.51 18.80 -6.15
N ASP A 143 -22.82 19.50 -5.07
CA ASP A 143 -23.41 20.84 -5.09
C ASP A 143 -22.49 21.80 -5.85
N ARG A 144 -21.20 21.80 -5.52
CA ARG A 144 -20.18 22.60 -6.22
C ARG A 144 -20.06 22.24 -7.70
N ALA A 145 -20.13 20.96 -8.05
CA ALA A 145 -20.10 20.52 -9.43
C ALA A 145 -21.34 21.01 -10.21
N SER A 146 -22.52 21.00 -9.57
CA SER A 146 -23.76 21.53 -10.17
C SER A 146 -23.71 23.05 -10.36
N GLU A 147 -23.17 23.79 -9.40
CA GLU A 147 -22.94 25.23 -9.52
C GLU A 147 -22.01 25.56 -10.70
N LEU A 148 -20.88 24.86 -10.79
CA LEU A 148 -19.92 25.03 -11.88
C LEU A 148 -20.55 24.72 -13.23
N ARG A 149 -21.35 23.64 -13.33
CA ARG A 149 -22.12 23.33 -14.54
C ARG A 149 -23.03 24.51 -14.92
N ASN A 150 -23.83 25.02 -13.98
CA ASN A 150 -24.72 26.15 -14.23
C ASN A 150 -23.97 27.42 -14.67
N VAL A 151 -22.81 27.71 -14.09
CA VAL A 151 -21.95 28.84 -14.51
C VAL A 151 -21.43 28.65 -15.93
N VAL A 152 -20.98 27.43 -16.27
CA VAL A 152 -20.52 27.10 -17.62
C VAL A 152 -21.67 27.24 -18.61
N GLU A 153 -22.88 26.76 -18.28
CA GLU A 153 -24.06 26.90 -19.14
C GLU A 153 -24.44 28.36 -19.40
N LYS A 154 -24.46 29.20 -18.36
CA LYS A 154 -24.74 30.63 -18.50
C LYS A 154 -23.69 31.38 -19.32
N LYS A 155 -22.44 30.90 -19.34
CA LYS A 155 -21.32 31.48 -20.11
C LYS A 155 -21.17 30.90 -21.51
N LYS A 156 -22.03 29.97 -21.95
CA LYS A 156 -22.02 29.47 -23.33
C LYS A 156 -22.30 30.65 -24.28
N PRO A 157 -21.55 30.81 -25.38
CA PRO A 157 -21.74 31.92 -26.30
C PRO A 157 -23.11 31.80 -26.99
N THR A 158 -23.98 32.77 -26.75
CA THR A 158 -25.26 32.93 -27.46
C THR A 158 -25.07 33.79 -28.71
N LEU A 159 -26.01 33.73 -29.65
CA LEU A 159 -26.00 34.56 -30.85
C LEU A 159 -25.89 36.05 -30.51
N GLU A 160 -26.56 36.51 -29.45
CA GLU A 160 -26.48 37.90 -28.97
C GLU A 160 -25.08 38.27 -28.49
N THR A 161 -24.43 37.41 -27.70
CA THR A 161 -23.05 37.66 -27.25
C THR A 161 -22.07 37.67 -28.42
N ALA A 162 -22.30 36.85 -29.45
CA ALA A 162 -21.49 36.84 -30.66
C ALA A 162 -21.69 38.09 -31.52
N SER A 163 -22.94 38.58 -31.64
CA SER A 163 -23.28 39.84 -32.32
C SER A 163 -22.66 41.04 -31.61
N ALA A 164 -22.78 41.13 -30.29
CA ALA A 164 -22.18 42.22 -29.51
C ALA A 164 -20.64 42.24 -29.60
N ALA A 165 -19.98 41.07 -29.54
CA ALA A 165 -18.53 40.98 -29.70
C ALA A 165 -18.08 41.42 -31.11
N ARG A 166 -18.87 41.09 -32.14
CA ARG A 166 -18.64 41.52 -33.52
C ARG A 166 -18.78 43.04 -33.67
N GLU A 167 -19.82 43.64 -33.10
CA GLU A 167 -20.05 45.09 -33.14
C GLU A 167 -18.94 45.86 -32.43
N GLN A 168 -18.49 45.38 -31.27
CA GLN A 168 -17.34 45.98 -30.56
C GLN A 168 -16.06 45.90 -31.39
N ALA A 169 -15.78 44.76 -32.02
CA ALA A 169 -14.63 44.60 -32.90
C ALA A 169 -14.72 45.52 -34.14
N LEU A 170 -15.90 45.65 -34.74
CA LEU A 170 -16.15 46.59 -35.85
C LEU A 170 -15.88 48.04 -35.42
N LYS A 171 -16.37 48.44 -34.24
CA LYS A 171 -16.14 49.77 -33.68
C LYS A 171 -14.65 50.03 -33.42
N ALA A 172 -13.91 49.05 -32.90
CA ALA A 172 -12.47 49.15 -32.66
C ALA A 172 -11.63 49.20 -33.95
N LEU A 173 -12.11 48.59 -35.04
CA LEU A 173 -11.46 48.57 -36.35
C LEU A 173 -11.89 49.72 -37.27
N GLY A 174 -12.68 50.69 -36.79
CA GLY A 174 -13.05 51.90 -37.54
C GLY A 174 -14.35 51.83 -38.33
N GLY A 175 -15.27 50.92 -38.00
CA GLY A 175 -16.66 50.90 -38.49
C GLY A 175 -16.90 50.05 -39.75
N SER A 176 -15.87 49.77 -40.56
CA SER A 176 -15.96 48.89 -41.73
C SER A 176 -14.78 47.92 -41.80
N ALA A 177 -14.95 46.68 -41.36
CA ALA A 177 -13.92 45.65 -41.38
C ALA A 177 -14.42 44.33 -41.99
N SER A 178 -13.53 43.63 -42.70
CA SER A 178 -13.81 42.31 -43.27
C SER A 178 -14.02 41.25 -42.17
N PRO A 179 -14.91 40.25 -42.36
CA PRO A 179 -15.14 39.18 -41.39
C PRO A 179 -13.87 38.47 -40.90
N GLY A 180 -12.86 38.30 -41.78
CA GLY A 180 -11.57 37.70 -41.42
C GLY A 180 -10.79 38.55 -40.41
N SER A 181 -10.72 39.87 -40.64
CA SER A 181 -10.04 40.82 -39.75
C SER A 181 -10.71 40.89 -38.36
N ILE A 182 -12.04 40.77 -38.31
CA ILE A 182 -12.81 40.70 -37.06
C ILE A 182 -12.46 39.44 -36.27
N ILE A 183 -12.40 38.27 -36.94
CA ILE A 183 -12.04 37.00 -36.29
C ILE A 183 -10.61 37.05 -35.74
N ASP A 184 -9.67 37.60 -36.51
CA ASP A 184 -8.27 37.73 -36.08
C ASP A 184 -8.12 38.69 -34.90
N TYR A 185 -8.84 39.81 -34.91
CA TYR A 185 -8.92 40.73 -33.76
C TYR A 185 -9.48 40.03 -32.52
N LEU A 186 -10.60 39.32 -32.63
CA LEU A 186 -11.22 38.59 -31.52
C LEU A 186 -10.32 37.45 -31.01
N ARG A 187 -9.60 36.75 -31.87
CA ARG A 187 -8.60 35.73 -31.48
C ARG A 187 -7.44 36.36 -30.71
N LYS A 188 -6.93 37.51 -31.17
CA LYS A 188 -5.86 38.25 -30.48
C LYS A 188 -6.32 38.72 -29.10
N GLN A 189 -7.50 39.33 -29.00
CA GLN A 189 -8.09 39.75 -27.73
C GLN A 189 -8.32 38.57 -26.77
N LYS A 190 -8.81 37.43 -27.26
CA LYS A 190 -8.97 36.21 -26.45
C LYS A 190 -7.63 35.69 -25.92
N LYS A 191 -6.56 35.75 -26.72
CA LYS A 191 -5.22 35.33 -26.31
C LYS A 191 -4.68 36.23 -25.20
N GLU A 192 -4.84 37.55 -25.33
CA GLU A 192 -4.43 38.55 -24.34
C GLU A 192 -5.22 38.41 -23.03
N GLN A 193 -6.55 38.26 -23.10
CA GLN A 193 -7.38 38.02 -21.90
C GLN A 193 -7.02 36.72 -21.18
N LYS A 194 -6.71 35.64 -21.92
CA LYS A 194 -6.30 34.37 -21.32
C LYS A 194 -4.96 34.49 -20.59
N SER A 195 -4.00 35.26 -21.11
CA SER A 195 -2.74 35.53 -20.41
C SER A 195 -2.93 36.35 -19.13
N LEU A 196 -3.82 37.37 -19.15
CA LEU A 196 -4.12 38.21 -17.99
C LEU A 196 -4.87 37.44 -16.88
N LEU A 197 -5.82 36.60 -17.25
CA LEU A 197 -6.50 35.73 -16.27
C LEU A 197 -5.54 34.70 -15.68
N GLY A 198 -4.66 34.10 -16.50
CA GLY A 198 -3.64 33.16 -16.03
C GLY A 198 -2.68 33.75 -14.99
N SER A 199 -2.23 34.98 -15.20
CA SER A 199 -1.38 35.68 -14.21
C SER A 199 -2.15 36.08 -12.94
N ALA A 200 -3.42 36.48 -13.06
CA ALA A 200 -4.27 36.79 -11.92
C ALA A 200 -4.53 35.58 -11.00
N PHE A 201 -4.80 34.40 -11.57
CA PHE A 201 -4.99 33.17 -10.79
C PHE A 201 -3.70 32.68 -10.11
N ALA A 202 -2.54 32.86 -10.75
CA ALA A 202 -1.24 32.51 -10.15
C ALA A 202 -0.91 33.37 -8.92
N ASN A 203 -1.31 34.65 -8.91
CA ASN A 203 -1.09 35.56 -7.79
C ASN A 203 -2.04 35.30 -6.60
N MET A 204 -3.23 34.72 -6.84
CA MET A 204 -4.21 34.41 -5.78
C MET A 204 -3.94 33.11 -5.02
N SER A 205 -3.07 32.22 -5.50
CA SER A 205 -2.80 30.93 -4.83
C SER A 205 -1.59 30.97 -3.88
N ILE A 206 -0.93 32.12 -3.72
CA ILE A 206 0.32 32.29 -2.96
C ILE A 206 0.08 32.95 -1.59
N SER A 207 -1.16 33.40 -1.31
CA SER A 207 -1.60 34.01 -0.06
C SER A 207 -2.65 33.15 0.63
#